data_AF-A0A0F9GCJ7-F1
#
_entry.id   AF-A0A0F9GCJ7-F1
#
_cell.length_a   1.000
_cell.length_b   1.000
_cell.length_c   1.000
_cell.angle_alpha   90.00
_cell.angle_beta   90.00
_cell.angle_gamma   90.00
#
_symmetry.space_group_name_H-M   'P 1'
#
loop_
_entity.id
_entity.type
_entity.pdbx_description
1 polymer ?
#
loop_
_entity_poly.entity_id
_entity_poly.type
_entity_poly.pdbx_seq_one_letter_code
_entity_poly.pdbx_strand_id
1 'polypeptide(L)'
;MSPTERKALINADCTDLSLTKQCKLLKISRSSLYYTPVGVNAETLELMNEIDRVFTKYPFFGSRQIAAYLPRNGFHAGRHRVRRLMGIMGLQAIYKGPNTSKKHPQHRIYPYLLRKLPITRPNHVWCSDITYIPVRRGFLYLVAIMDWATRKVLAWRLSNTLDASFCVEALKEAIAGYGKPEIMNTDQGSQFTGSAWITTLTDADIKISMDGRGRYLDNIFIERLWRSLKQEAVYLHELQDGFQAKRVIKDWISFYNFASLRPSFYVVEGNRFC
;
A
#
# COMPACT_ATOMS: atom_id res chain seq x y z
N MET A 1 3.05 -27.05 17.78
CA MET A 1 2.29 -27.07 19.06
C MET A 1 1.86 -25.68 19.48
N SER A 2 0.57 -25.52 19.77
CA SER A 2 -0.01 -24.33 20.38
C SER A 2 0.56 -24.10 21.79
N PRO A 3 0.44 -22.88 22.36
CA PRO A 3 0.81 -22.63 23.75
C PRO A 3 0.04 -23.51 24.74
N THR A 4 -1.21 -23.86 24.43
CA THR A 4 -2.07 -24.72 25.27
C THR A 4 -1.57 -26.17 25.29
N GLU A 5 -1.22 -26.72 24.12
CA GLU A 5 -0.63 -28.06 24.01
C GLU A 5 0.70 -28.14 24.77
N ARG A 6 1.52 -27.09 24.71
CA ARG A 6 2.78 -27.02 25.46
C ARG A 6 2.58 -26.95 26.96
N LYS A 7 1.52 -26.29 27.45
CA LYS A 7 1.20 -26.28 28.89
C LYS A 7 0.75 -27.66 29.38
N ALA A 8 0.01 -28.40 28.56
CA ALA A 8 -0.45 -29.75 28.91
C ALA A 8 0.69 -30.78 29.07
N LEU A 9 1.88 -30.49 28.51
CA LEU A 9 3.08 -31.30 28.66
C LEU A 9 3.87 -31.01 29.94
N ILE A 10 3.45 -30.05 30.76
CA ILE A 10 4.09 -29.80 32.06
C ILE A 10 3.60 -30.82 33.07
N ASN A 11 4.55 -31.47 33.75
CA ASN A 11 4.30 -32.43 34.81
C ASN A 11 4.82 -31.88 36.14
N ALA A 12 3.92 -31.49 37.03
CA ALA A 12 4.26 -30.95 38.34
C ALA A 12 4.87 -31.98 39.29
N ASP A 13 4.62 -33.27 39.04
CA ASP A 13 5.05 -34.39 39.87
C ASP A 13 6.39 -34.98 39.41
N CYS A 14 6.98 -34.43 38.33
CA CYS A 14 8.30 -34.83 37.85
C CYS A 14 9.40 -34.35 38.81
N THR A 15 10.04 -35.28 39.50
CA THR A 15 11.13 -35.03 40.46
C THR A 15 12.45 -34.64 39.80
N ASP A 16 12.67 -35.05 38.54
CA ASP A 16 13.96 -34.88 37.85
C ASP A 16 14.12 -33.48 37.20
N LEU A 17 13.01 -32.79 36.95
CA LEU A 17 12.99 -31.49 36.28
C LEU A 17 12.08 -30.50 36.98
N SER A 18 12.66 -29.43 37.53
CA SER A 18 11.88 -28.34 38.09
C SER A 18 10.94 -27.70 37.07
N LEU A 19 9.79 -27.21 37.52
CA LEU A 19 8.80 -26.50 36.68
C LEU A 19 9.43 -25.38 35.84
N THR A 20 10.44 -24.69 36.36
CA THR A 20 11.19 -23.66 35.62
C THR A 20 11.95 -24.25 34.42
N LYS A 21 12.60 -25.41 34.59
CA LYS A 21 13.31 -26.09 33.50
C LYS A 21 12.34 -26.62 32.46
N GLN A 22 11.21 -27.21 32.88
CA GLN A 22 10.15 -27.66 31.97
C GLN A 22 9.58 -26.50 31.14
N CYS A 23 9.28 -25.35 31.78
CA CYS A 23 8.84 -24.14 31.08
C CYS A 23 9.86 -23.66 30.04
N LYS A 24 11.15 -23.68 30.39
CA LYS A 24 12.24 -23.26 29.50
C LYS A 24 12.38 -24.19 28.29
N LEU A 25 12.30 -25.50 28.50
CA LEU A 25 12.35 -26.52 27.45
C LEU A 25 11.16 -26.39 26.48
N LEU A 26 9.97 -26.14 27.03
CA LEU A 26 8.73 -25.99 26.26
C LEU A 26 8.54 -24.57 25.70
N LYS A 27 9.45 -23.64 25.99
CA LYS A 27 9.41 -22.24 25.57
C LYS A 27 8.09 -21.54 25.96
N ILE A 28 7.65 -21.73 27.20
CA ILE A 28 6.49 -21.04 27.80
C ILE A 28 6.91 -20.27 29.05
N SER A 29 6.25 -19.13 29.33
CA SER A 29 6.55 -18.36 30.53
C SER A 29 6.00 -19.07 31.76
N ARG A 30 6.75 -19.07 32.87
CA ARG A 30 6.29 -19.68 34.13
C ARG A 30 4.98 -19.04 34.65
N SER A 31 4.81 -17.73 34.47
CA SER A 31 3.58 -17.02 34.82
C SER A 31 2.33 -17.55 34.09
N SER A 32 2.50 -18.13 32.90
CA SER A 32 1.38 -18.67 32.13
C SER A 32 0.79 -19.93 32.73
N LEU A 33 1.51 -20.66 33.60
CA LEU A 33 1.02 -21.86 34.27
C LEU A 33 -0.12 -21.57 35.25
N TYR A 34 -0.03 -20.44 35.95
CA TYR A 34 -1.00 -20.02 36.96
C TYR A 34 -2.13 -19.16 36.37
N TYR A 35 -2.04 -18.83 35.08
CA TYR A 35 -3.04 -18.01 34.41
C TYR A 35 -4.25 -18.85 34.02
N THR A 36 -5.37 -18.62 34.69
CA THR A 36 -6.67 -19.17 34.31
C THR A 36 -7.29 -18.29 33.22
N PRO A 37 -7.63 -18.83 32.03
CA PRO A 37 -8.31 -18.06 31.00
C PRO A 37 -9.63 -17.53 31.53
N VAL A 38 -9.75 -16.22 31.65
CA VAL A 38 -11.06 -15.58 31.89
C VAL A 38 -11.86 -15.73 30.60
N GLY A 39 -13.05 -16.32 30.71
CA GLY A 39 -13.99 -16.41 29.59
C GLY A 39 -14.33 -15.03 29.02
N VAL A 40 -14.96 -15.01 27.85
CA VAL A 40 -15.42 -13.74 27.25
C VAL A 40 -16.57 -13.21 28.10
N ASN A 41 -16.38 -12.08 28.77
CA ASN A 41 -17.46 -11.44 29.54
C ASN A 41 -18.56 -10.90 28.59
N ALA A 42 -19.77 -10.68 29.11
CA ALA A 42 -20.93 -10.23 28.33
C ALA A 42 -20.63 -8.97 27.49
N GLU A 43 -19.95 -7.98 28.07
CA GLU A 43 -19.53 -6.77 27.37
C GLU A 43 -18.60 -7.04 26.17
N THR A 44 -17.71 -8.04 26.28
CA THR A 44 -16.83 -8.40 25.18
C THR A 44 -17.58 -9.18 24.11
N LEU A 45 -18.59 -9.97 24.46
CA LEU A 45 -19.47 -10.62 23.48
C LEU A 45 -20.28 -9.58 22.69
N GLU A 46 -20.85 -8.57 23.36
CA GLU A 46 -21.56 -7.48 22.68
C GLU A 46 -20.63 -6.70 21.74
N LEU A 47 -19.41 -6.39 22.20
CA LEU A 47 -18.40 -5.75 21.37
C LEU A 47 -17.98 -6.63 20.18
N MET A 48 -17.87 -7.96 20.36
CA MET A 48 -17.58 -8.89 19.27
C MET A 48 -18.71 -8.92 18.24
N ASN A 49 -19.97 -8.93 18.69
CA ASN A 49 -21.14 -8.86 17.80
C ASN A 49 -21.17 -7.56 17.00
N GLU A 50 -20.84 -6.42 17.62
CA GLU A 50 -20.78 -5.16 16.89
C GLU A 50 -19.60 -5.13 15.91
N ILE A 51 -18.43 -5.66 16.29
CA ILE A 51 -17.29 -5.80 15.38
C ILE A 51 -17.68 -6.66 14.17
N ASP A 52 -18.38 -7.78 14.39
CA ASP A 52 -18.85 -8.66 13.32
C ASP A 52 -19.83 -7.94 12.39
N ARG A 53 -20.80 -7.20 12.96
CA ARG A 53 -21.78 -6.42 12.20
C ARG A 53 -21.11 -5.35 11.33
N VAL A 54 -20.17 -4.60 11.90
CA VAL A 54 -19.40 -3.58 11.18
C VAL A 54 -18.55 -4.23 10.09
N PHE A 55 -17.93 -5.37 10.39
CA PHE A 55 -17.07 -6.08 9.44
C PHE A 55 -17.88 -6.70 8.29
N THR A 56 -19.02 -7.32 8.57
CA THR A 56 -19.94 -7.87 7.57
C THR A 56 -20.46 -6.77 6.63
N LYS A 57 -20.74 -5.58 7.17
CA LYS A 57 -21.13 -4.41 6.37
C LYS A 57 -19.97 -3.80 5.58
N TYR A 58 -18.76 -3.82 6.14
CA TYR A 58 -17.55 -3.23 5.57
C TYR A 58 -16.35 -4.19 5.67
N PRO A 59 -16.30 -5.25 4.83
CA PRO A 59 -15.31 -6.33 4.95
C PRO A 59 -13.86 -5.89 4.67
N PHE A 60 -13.68 -4.65 4.21
CA PHE A 60 -12.37 -4.01 3.99
C PHE A 60 -11.91 -3.17 5.20
N PHE A 61 -12.68 -3.07 6.28
CA PHE A 61 -12.27 -2.35 7.49
C PHE A 61 -11.30 -3.16 8.35
N GLY A 62 -10.08 -2.64 8.51
CA GLY A 62 -9.13 -3.14 9.49
C GLY A 62 -9.41 -2.63 10.90
N SER A 63 -8.68 -3.17 11.89
CA SER A 63 -8.83 -2.82 13.31
C SER A 63 -8.82 -1.33 13.66
N ARG A 64 -8.13 -0.48 12.88
CA ARG A 64 -8.14 0.98 13.06
C ARG A 64 -9.48 1.61 12.65
N GLN A 65 -10.02 1.19 11.51
CA GLN A 65 -11.27 1.73 10.97
C GLN A 65 -12.46 1.28 11.80
N ILE A 66 -12.48 0.00 12.20
CA ILE A 66 -13.51 -0.52 13.11
C ILE A 66 -13.46 0.25 14.44
N ALA A 67 -12.28 0.43 15.05
CA ALA A 67 -12.16 1.20 16.29
C ALA A 67 -12.69 2.64 16.19
N ALA A 68 -12.51 3.30 15.03
CA ALA A 68 -13.05 4.63 14.78
C ALA A 68 -14.56 4.63 14.46
N TYR A 69 -15.11 3.51 14.00
CA TYR A 69 -16.53 3.38 13.64
C TYR A 69 -17.41 3.04 14.86
N LEU A 70 -16.89 2.26 15.81
CA LEU A 70 -17.61 1.79 17.00
C LEU A 70 -18.34 2.90 17.80
N PRO A 71 -17.77 4.11 18.01
CA PRO A 71 -18.45 5.15 18.77
C PRO A 71 -19.80 5.59 18.19
N ARG A 72 -20.02 5.38 16.89
CA ARG A 72 -21.30 5.72 16.22
C ARG A 72 -22.47 4.85 16.67
N ASN A 73 -22.19 3.68 17.26
CA ASN A 73 -23.19 2.75 17.77
C ASN A 73 -23.06 2.57 19.29
N GLY A 74 -22.43 3.51 20.00
CA GLY A 74 -22.30 3.48 21.46
C GLY A 74 -21.19 2.58 22.01
N PHE A 75 -20.32 2.02 21.16
CA PHE A 75 -19.23 1.15 21.58
C PHE A 75 -17.89 1.89 21.63
N HIS A 76 -17.08 1.61 22.66
CA HIS A 76 -15.75 2.19 22.81
C HIS A 76 -14.69 1.10 22.96
N ALA A 77 -13.80 0.99 21.97
CA ALA A 77 -12.65 0.08 22.04
C ALA A 77 -11.46 0.62 21.25
N GLY A 78 -10.27 0.60 21.85
CA GLY A 78 -9.03 0.97 21.18
C GLY A 78 -8.61 -0.06 20.11
N ARG A 79 -7.86 0.39 19.10
CA ARG A 79 -7.40 -0.43 17.96
C ARG A 79 -6.75 -1.77 18.34
N HIS A 80 -6.05 -1.83 19.48
CA HIS A 80 -5.36 -3.05 19.92
C HIS A 80 -6.36 -4.10 20.46
N ARG A 81 -7.41 -3.66 21.16
CA ARG A 81 -8.50 -4.52 21.64
C ARG A 81 -9.30 -5.05 20.45
N VAL A 82 -9.68 -4.17 19.52
CA VAL A 82 -10.38 -4.54 18.28
C VAL A 82 -9.58 -5.54 17.46
N ARG A 83 -8.27 -5.29 17.25
CA ARG A 83 -7.38 -6.22 16.53
C ARG A 83 -7.34 -7.60 17.18
N ARG A 84 -7.28 -7.66 18.52
CA ARG A 84 -7.26 -8.93 19.26
C ARG A 84 -8.57 -9.70 19.06
N LEU A 85 -9.72 -9.02 19.17
CA LEU A 85 -11.04 -9.64 19.01
C LEU A 85 -11.28 -10.11 17.57
N MET A 86 -10.96 -9.29 16.58
CA MET A 86 -10.99 -9.71 15.17
C MET A 86 -10.16 -10.99 14.94
N GLY A 87 -8.97 -11.08 15.55
CA GLY A 87 -8.14 -12.29 15.46
C GLY A 87 -8.75 -13.53 16.13
N ILE A 88 -9.46 -13.37 17.25
CA ILE A 88 -10.20 -14.46 17.91
C ILE A 88 -11.36 -14.93 17.02
N MET A 89 -12.03 -14.00 16.34
CA MET A 89 -13.18 -14.24 15.48
C MET A 89 -12.80 -14.73 14.06
N GLY A 90 -11.51 -14.78 13.73
CA GLY A 90 -11.05 -15.09 12.36
C GLY A 90 -11.34 -13.99 11.34
N LEU A 91 -11.68 -12.78 11.78
CA LEU A 91 -11.96 -11.65 10.91
C LEU A 91 -10.68 -10.97 10.47
N GLN A 92 -10.44 -10.95 9.16
CA GLN A 92 -9.32 -10.26 8.56
C GLN A 92 -9.82 -9.41 7.40
N ALA A 93 -9.56 -8.10 7.48
CA ALA A 93 -9.95 -7.16 6.42
C ALA A 93 -9.46 -7.66 5.06
N ILE A 94 -10.41 -7.76 4.13
CA ILE A 94 -10.19 -8.23 2.78
C ILE A 94 -9.65 -7.03 1.99
N TYR A 95 -8.34 -6.85 2.07
CA TYR A 95 -7.58 -5.99 1.16
C TYR A 95 -6.47 -6.82 0.51
N LYS A 96 -6.11 -6.47 -0.73
CA LYS A 96 -4.89 -7.00 -1.34
C LYS A 96 -3.70 -6.65 -0.44
N GLY A 97 -3.05 -7.65 0.13
CA GLY A 97 -1.83 -7.44 0.93
C GLY A 97 -0.76 -6.70 0.12
N PRO A 98 0.02 -5.79 0.72
CA PRO A 98 1.13 -5.15 0.05
C PRO A 98 2.26 -6.17 -0.13
N ASN A 99 2.36 -6.78 -1.30
CA ASN A 99 3.60 -7.36 -1.85
C ASN A 99 3.31 -8.02 -3.20
N THR A 100 3.38 -7.25 -4.28
CA THR A 100 3.29 -7.80 -5.65
C THR A 100 4.60 -7.74 -6.42
N SER A 101 5.68 -7.24 -5.81
CA SER A 101 7.01 -7.23 -6.42
C SER A 101 8.04 -7.65 -5.39
N LYS A 102 8.47 -8.92 -5.46
CA LYS A 102 9.75 -9.30 -4.86
C LYS A 102 10.85 -8.72 -5.73
N LYS A 103 11.80 -8.02 -5.11
CA LYS A 103 13.02 -7.59 -5.80
C LYS A 103 13.70 -8.80 -6.40
N HIS A 104 14.07 -8.73 -7.68
CA HIS A 104 14.90 -9.76 -8.25
C HIS A 104 16.31 -9.62 -7.65
N PRO A 105 16.91 -10.68 -7.06
CA PRO A 105 18.18 -10.56 -6.33
C PRO A 105 19.35 -10.02 -7.18
N GLN A 106 19.26 -10.15 -8.51
CA GLN A 106 20.31 -9.78 -9.45
C GLN A 106 20.15 -8.37 -10.05
N HIS A 107 19.06 -7.65 -9.77
CA HIS A 107 18.87 -6.32 -10.35
C HIS A 107 19.71 -5.28 -9.62
N ARG A 108 20.44 -4.46 -10.39
CA ARG A 108 21.24 -3.36 -9.88
C ARG A 108 20.34 -2.33 -9.20
N ILE A 109 20.65 -2.02 -7.94
CA ILE A 109 19.99 -0.94 -7.19
C ILE A 109 20.75 0.35 -7.45
N TYR A 110 20.03 1.40 -7.84
CA TYR A 110 20.59 2.72 -8.11
C TYR A 110 20.53 3.60 -6.85
N PRO A 111 21.46 4.55 -6.68
CA PRO A 111 21.44 5.48 -5.56
C PRO A 111 20.23 6.42 -5.65
N TYR A 112 19.79 6.92 -4.50
CA TYR A 112 18.76 7.95 -4.43
C TYR A 112 19.38 9.33 -4.66
N LEU A 113 18.88 10.07 -5.65
CA LEU A 113 19.47 11.33 -6.13
C LEU A 113 18.73 12.60 -5.68
N LEU A 114 17.52 12.49 -5.12
CA LEU A 114 16.66 13.65 -4.84
C LEU A 114 16.99 14.35 -3.50
N ARG A 115 18.01 13.88 -2.78
CA ARG A 115 18.35 14.39 -1.45
C ARG A 115 18.84 15.83 -1.55
N LYS A 116 18.13 16.76 -0.91
CA LYS A 116 18.41 18.22 -0.92
C LYS A 116 18.40 18.83 -2.33
N LEU A 117 17.72 18.18 -3.28
CA LEU A 117 17.61 18.68 -4.64
C LEU A 117 16.37 19.58 -4.76
N PRO A 118 16.51 20.88 -5.03
CA PRO A 118 15.36 21.73 -5.33
C PRO A 118 14.82 21.40 -6.72
N ILE A 119 13.57 20.94 -6.79
CA ILE A 119 12.91 20.55 -8.05
C ILE A 119 11.94 21.65 -8.44
N THR A 120 12.43 22.62 -9.22
CA THR A 120 11.74 23.89 -9.49
C THR A 120 11.35 24.12 -10.94
N ARG A 121 11.73 23.23 -11.86
CA ARG A 121 11.44 23.37 -13.29
C ARG A 121 10.93 22.06 -13.92
N PRO A 122 10.13 22.16 -15.00
CA PRO A 122 9.73 20.98 -15.77
C PRO A 122 10.93 20.17 -16.24
N ASN A 123 10.75 18.85 -16.34
CA ASN A 123 11.74 17.88 -16.81
C ASN A 123 13.03 17.82 -15.97
N HIS A 124 13.04 18.39 -14.76
CA HIS A 124 14.16 18.15 -13.85
C HIS A 124 14.07 16.73 -13.26
N VAL A 125 12.91 16.37 -12.71
CA VAL A 125 12.64 15.05 -12.15
C VAL A 125 11.29 14.56 -12.62
N TRP A 126 11.25 13.33 -13.13
CA TRP A 126 10.01 12.59 -13.31
C TRP A 126 9.92 11.47 -12.28
N CYS A 127 8.68 11.06 -11.96
CA CYS A 127 8.44 9.88 -11.16
C CYS A 127 7.46 8.91 -11.85
N SER A 128 7.52 7.64 -11.46
CA SER A 128 6.59 6.61 -11.91
C SER A 128 6.27 5.63 -10.80
N ASP A 129 5.02 5.15 -10.82
CA ASP A 129 4.48 4.17 -9.88
C ASP A 129 3.35 3.38 -10.57
N ILE A 130 3.00 2.23 -10.00
CA ILE A 130 1.91 1.37 -10.48
C ILE A 130 0.83 1.28 -9.42
N THR A 131 -0.43 1.47 -9.83
CA THR A 131 -1.58 1.26 -8.97
C THR A 131 -2.57 0.26 -9.55
N TYR A 132 -3.41 -0.30 -8.67
CA TYR A 132 -4.47 -1.21 -9.03
C TYR A 132 -5.78 -0.47 -9.29
N ILE A 133 -6.43 -0.80 -10.40
CA ILE A 133 -7.78 -0.34 -10.74
C ILE A 133 -8.73 -1.53 -10.63
N PRO A 134 -9.64 -1.57 -9.64
CA PRO A 134 -10.63 -2.63 -9.55
C PRO A 134 -11.60 -2.56 -10.74
N VAL A 135 -11.95 -3.72 -11.26
CA VAL A 135 -13.02 -3.91 -12.25
C VAL A 135 -13.88 -5.09 -11.80
N ARG A 136 -15.11 -5.22 -12.32
CA ARG A 136 -16.09 -6.22 -11.85
C ARG A 136 -15.54 -7.65 -11.75
N ARG A 137 -14.65 -8.04 -12.67
CA ARG A 137 -14.00 -9.36 -12.69
C ARG A 137 -12.47 -9.26 -12.51
N GLY A 138 -12.03 -8.57 -11.46
CA GLY A 138 -10.62 -8.55 -11.05
C GLY A 138 -10.05 -7.14 -10.95
N PHE A 139 -8.88 -6.93 -11.53
CA PHE A 139 -8.21 -5.64 -11.48
C PHE A 139 -7.29 -5.46 -12.70
N LEU A 140 -7.03 -4.20 -13.02
CA LEU A 140 -6.01 -3.78 -13.98
C LEU A 140 -4.85 -3.10 -13.24
N TYR A 141 -3.72 -3.05 -13.92
CA TYR A 141 -2.53 -2.33 -13.51
C TYR A 141 -2.46 -1.02 -14.28
N LEU A 142 -2.37 0.10 -13.57
CA LEU A 142 -2.21 1.43 -14.14
C LEU A 142 -0.83 1.95 -13.76
N VAL A 143 -0.02 2.31 -14.76
CA VAL A 143 1.23 3.06 -14.57
C VAL A 143 1.00 4.51 -15.00
N ALA A 144 1.63 5.45 -14.31
CA ALA A 144 1.73 6.83 -14.77
C ALA A 144 3.16 7.34 -14.65
N ILE A 145 3.58 8.12 -15.64
CA ILE A 145 4.79 8.94 -15.61
C ILE A 145 4.34 10.37 -15.28
N MET A 146 4.87 10.96 -14.22
CA MET A 146 4.52 12.31 -13.76
C MET A 146 5.75 13.20 -13.69
N ASP A 147 5.62 14.44 -14.15
CA ASP A 147 6.61 15.49 -13.91
C ASP A 147 6.47 16.06 -12.49
N TRP A 148 7.56 16.07 -11.73
CA TRP A 148 7.52 16.53 -10.34
C TRP A 148 7.24 18.03 -10.25
N ALA A 149 7.82 18.90 -11.08
CA ALA A 149 7.66 20.34 -10.90
C ALA A 149 6.24 20.81 -11.24
N THR A 150 5.69 20.34 -12.35
CA THR A 150 4.38 20.75 -12.89
C THR A 150 3.21 19.93 -12.38
N ARG A 151 3.49 18.77 -11.75
CA ARG A 151 2.50 17.77 -11.35
C ARG A 151 1.69 17.22 -12.52
N LYS A 152 2.13 17.38 -13.77
CA LYS A 152 1.40 16.84 -14.93
C LYS A 152 1.68 15.35 -15.07
N VAL A 153 0.62 14.58 -15.33
CA VAL A 153 0.77 13.21 -15.83
C VAL A 153 1.15 13.31 -17.30
N LEU A 154 2.36 12.86 -17.63
CA LEU A 154 2.92 12.96 -18.97
C LEU A 154 2.47 11.81 -19.87
N ALA A 155 2.44 10.60 -19.31
CA ALA A 155 1.94 9.41 -19.98
C ALA A 155 1.38 8.45 -18.93
N TRP A 156 0.46 7.59 -19.35
CA TRP A 156 -0.08 6.54 -18.50
C TRP A 156 -0.55 5.37 -19.37
N ARG A 157 -0.51 4.15 -18.82
CA ARG A 157 -1.00 2.95 -19.52
C ARG A 157 -1.67 1.97 -18.58
N LEU A 158 -2.68 1.28 -19.12
CA LEU A 158 -3.36 0.16 -18.46
C LEU A 158 -2.84 -1.16 -19.02
N SER A 159 -2.66 -2.13 -18.13
CA SER A 159 -2.39 -3.52 -18.47
C SER A 159 -3.24 -4.46 -17.62
N ASN A 160 -3.56 -5.64 -18.14
CA ASN A 160 -4.14 -6.74 -17.37
C ASN A 160 -3.07 -7.62 -16.71
N THR A 161 -1.79 -7.40 -17.02
CA THR A 161 -0.63 -8.10 -16.46
C THR A 161 0.36 -7.11 -15.83
N LEU A 162 1.13 -7.56 -14.85
CA LEU A 162 2.18 -6.76 -14.20
C LEU A 162 3.53 -6.91 -14.92
N ASP A 163 3.51 -7.04 -16.25
CA ASP A 163 4.72 -7.08 -17.06
C ASP A 163 5.42 -5.72 -17.08
N ALA A 164 6.72 -5.68 -17.41
CA ALA A 164 7.44 -4.41 -17.48
C ALA A 164 7.17 -3.63 -18.79
N SER A 165 6.58 -4.26 -19.80
CA SER A 165 6.47 -3.68 -21.14
C SER A 165 5.56 -2.46 -21.16
N PHE A 166 4.41 -2.49 -20.49
CA PHE A 166 3.51 -1.34 -20.46
C PHE A 166 4.11 -0.13 -19.72
N CYS A 167 5.00 -0.36 -18.76
CA CYS A 167 5.77 0.69 -18.09
C CYS A 167 6.77 1.33 -19.07
N VAL A 168 7.56 0.50 -19.77
CA VAL A 168 8.52 0.96 -20.78
C VAL A 168 7.84 1.78 -21.88
N GLU A 169 6.69 1.31 -22.36
CA GLU A 169 5.95 2.02 -23.40
C GLU A 169 5.38 3.36 -22.92
N ALA A 170 4.92 3.45 -21.66
CA ALA A 170 4.52 4.73 -21.06
C ALA A 170 5.72 5.69 -20.94
N LEU A 171 6.90 5.19 -20.59
CA LEU A 171 8.13 5.99 -20.53
C LEU A 171 8.53 6.51 -21.92
N LYS A 172 8.54 5.65 -22.95
CA LYS A 172 8.84 6.07 -24.34
C LYS A 172 7.86 7.12 -24.84
N GLU A 173 6.57 6.95 -24.55
CA GLU A 173 5.53 7.91 -24.90
C GLU A 173 5.76 9.27 -24.22
N ALA A 174 6.09 9.27 -22.92
CA ALA A 174 6.42 10.49 -22.20
C ALA A 174 7.67 11.18 -22.80
N ILE A 175 8.73 10.41 -23.09
CA ILE A 175 9.96 10.93 -23.70
C ILE A 175 9.68 11.57 -25.07
N ALA A 176 8.90 10.89 -25.91
CA ALA A 176 8.55 11.37 -27.24
C ALA A 176 7.68 12.65 -27.19
N GLY A 177 6.77 12.75 -26.22
CA GLY A 177 5.86 13.89 -26.11
C GLY A 177 6.43 15.11 -25.39
N TYR A 178 7.34 14.91 -24.44
CA TYR A 178 7.77 15.96 -23.50
C TYR A 178 9.29 16.15 -23.41
N GLY A 179 10.08 15.40 -24.19
CA GLY A 179 11.54 15.34 -24.05
C GLY A 179 11.96 14.44 -22.89
N LYS A 180 13.23 14.47 -22.49
CA LYS A 180 13.72 13.63 -21.38
C LYS A 180 13.82 14.40 -20.06
N PRO A 181 13.60 13.75 -18.90
CA PRO A 181 13.98 14.31 -17.62
C PRO A 181 15.48 14.18 -17.39
N GLU A 182 16.02 14.93 -16.44
CA GLU A 182 17.39 14.70 -15.97
C GLU A 182 17.47 13.50 -15.04
N ILE A 183 16.44 13.30 -14.21
CA ILE A 183 16.35 12.20 -13.25
C ILE A 183 14.99 11.51 -13.37
N MET A 184 15.01 10.18 -13.45
CA MET A 184 13.83 9.35 -13.27
C MET A 184 13.86 8.72 -11.87
N ASN A 185 12.85 9.01 -11.05
CA ASN A 185 12.70 8.45 -9.71
C ASN A 185 11.60 7.39 -9.66
N THR A 186 11.94 6.19 -9.22
CA THR A 186 10.97 5.10 -9.00
C THR A 186 11.23 4.37 -7.70
N ASP A 187 10.28 3.53 -7.29
CA ASP A 187 10.58 2.55 -6.26
C ASP A 187 11.53 1.44 -6.79
N GLN A 188 11.83 0.47 -5.93
CA GLN A 188 12.69 -0.67 -6.27
C GLN A 188 11.88 -1.90 -6.71
N GLY A 189 10.70 -1.71 -7.29
CA GLY A 189 9.86 -2.76 -7.86
C GLY A 189 10.54 -3.46 -9.05
N SER A 190 10.14 -4.69 -9.34
CA SER A 190 10.73 -5.51 -10.41
C SER A 190 10.57 -4.87 -11.80
N GLN A 191 9.50 -4.11 -12.01
CA GLN A 191 9.18 -3.44 -13.26
C GLN A 191 10.13 -2.28 -13.54
N PHE A 192 10.55 -1.55 -12.51
CA PHE A 192 11.46 -0.41 -12.62
C PHE A 192 12.94 -0.77 -12.38
N THR A 193 13.21 -2.02 -12.03
CA THR A 193 14.57 -2.55 -11.89
C THR A 193 14.95 -3.52 -13.02
N GLY A 194 13.99 -3.89 -13.88
CA GLY A 194 14.20 -4.78 -15.01
C GLY A 194 15.01 -4.16 -16.14
N SER A 195 15.71 -5.00 -16.91
CA SER A 195 16.65 -4.59 -17.96
C SER A 195 16.02 -3.64 -18.99
N ALA A 196 14.83 -3.94 -19.50
CA ALA A 196 14.18 -3.11 -20.51
C ALA A 196 13.93 -1.67 -20.04
N TRP A 197 13.53 -1.48 -18.77
CA TRP A 197 13.33 -0.16 -18.18
C TRP A 197 14.65 0.58 -18.02
N ILE A 198 15.66 -0.09 -17.44
CA ILE A 198 16.99 0.48 -17.24
C ILE A 198 17.64 0.87 -18.57
N THR A 199 17.61 -0.02 -19.57
CA THR A 199 18.15 0.23 -20.92
C THR A 199 17.46 1.45 -21.56
N THR A 200 16.13 1.54 -21.48
CA THR A 200 15.40 2.70 -22.03
C THR A 200 15.85 4.01 -21.38
N LEU A 201 16.12 4.02 -20.07
CA LEU A 201 16.63 5.21 -19.37
C LEU A 201 18.08 5.52 -19.72
N THR A 202 18.95 4.51 -19.81
CA THR A 202 20.36 4.72 -20.13
C THR A 202 20.57 5.16 -21.57
N ASP A 203 19.81 4.61 -22.52
CA ASP A 203 19.90 4.97 -23.94
C ASP A 203 19.43 6.41 -24.17
N ALA A 204 18.51 6.90 -23.33
CA ALA A 204 18.09 8.30 -23.31
C ALA A 204 19.01 9.21 -22.48
N ASP A 205 20.07 8.68 -21.86
CA ASP A 205 20.97 9.43 -20.97
C ASP A 205 20.19 10.14 -19.83
N ILE A 206 19.33 9.37 -19.14
CA ILE A 206 18.55 9.80 -17.98
C ILE A 206 19.18 9.20 -16.72
N LYS A 207 19.40 10.02 -15.69
CA LYS A 207 19.92 9.52 -14.40
C LYS A 207 18.84 8.75 -13.66
N ILE A 208 19.20 7.58 -13.17
CA ILE A 208 18.28 6.68 -12.46
C ILE A 208 18.40 6.93 -10.97
N SER A 209 17.28 7.25 -10.33
CA SER A 209 17.12 7.37 -8.88
C SER A 209 16.13 6.34 -8.38
N MET A 210 16.45 5.65 -7.28
CA MET A 210 15.56 4.67 -6.68
C MET A 210 15.33 4.93 -5.19
N ASP A 211 14.07 4.94 -4.78
CA ASP A 211 13.70 5.16 -3.39
C ASP A 211 14.08 3.96 -2.52
N GLY A 212 14.76 4.25 -1.40
CA GLY A 212 15.08 3.24 -0.39
C GLY A 212 13.84 2.86 0.43
N ARG A 213 13.86 1.68 1.08
CA ARG A 213 12.81 1.30 2.05
C ARG A 213 12.68 2.38 3.13
N GLY A 214 11.48 2.95 3.28
CA GLY A 214 11.15 3.93 4.33
C GLY A 214 11.13 5.40 3.91
N ARG A 215 11.25 5.73 2.62
CA ARG A 215 11.22 7.11 2.12
C ARG A 215 9.89 7.50 1.45
N TYR A 216 8.80 7.47 2.23
CA TYR A 216 7.44 7.72 1.72
C TYR A 216 7.22 9.14 1.17
N LEU A 217 8.02 10.12 1.62
CA LEU A 217 7.87 11.53 1.22
C LEU A 217 8.14 11.76 -0.28
N ASP A 218 8.89 10.86 -0.92
CA ASP A 218 9.40 11.04 -2.28
C ASP A 218 8.43 10.49 -3.36
N ASN A 219 7.52 9.60 -2.98
CA ASN A 219 6.39 9.18 -3.82
C ASN A 219 5.10 9.96 -3.53
N ILE A 220 5.16 10.99 -2.68
CA ILE A 220 3.96 11.67 -2.17
C ILE A 220 3.04 12.22 -3.27
N PHE A 221 3.59 12.68 -4.39
CA PHE A 221 2.80 13.30 -5.46
C PHE A 221 2.07 12.28 -6.32
N ILE A 222 2.73 11.17 -6.65
CA ILE A 222 2.10 10.09 -7.41
C ILE A 222 1.14 9.29 -6.51
N GLU A 223 1.44 9.14 -5.21
CA GLU A 223 0.49 8.60 -4.24
C GLU A 223 -0.77 9.48 -4.10
N ARG A 224 -0.60 10.81 -4.09
CA ARG A 224 -1.73 11.76 -4.08
C ARG A 224 -2.53 11.70 -5.37
N LEU A 225 -1.88 11.54 -6.53
CA LEU A 225 -2.54 11.29 -7.80
C LEU A 225 -3.43 10.06 -7.70
N TRP A 226 -2.91 8.94 -7.19
CA TRP A 226 -3.68 7.71 -7.04
C TRP A 226 -4.88 7.86 -6.11
N ARG A 227 -4.70 8.56 -4.99
CA ARG A 227 -5.82 8.84 -4.08
C ARG A 227 -6.92 9.63 -4.80
N SER A 228 -6.54 10.70 -5.50
CA SER A 228 -7.48 11.59 -6.20
C SER A 228 -8.19 10.84 -7.32
N LEU A 229 -7.45 10.19 -8.22
CA LEU A 229 -8.01 9.36 -9.30
C LEU A 229 -9.01 8.33 -8.77
N LYS A 230 -8.66 7.64 -7.68
CA LYS A 230 -9.51 6.60 -7.14
C LYS A 230 -10.79 7.16 -6.54
N GLN A 231 -10.70 8.23 -5.75
CA GLN A 231 -11.85 8.82 -5.08
C GLN A 231 -12.77 9.57 -6.04
N GLU A 232 -12.20 10.28 -7.00
CA GLU A 232 -12.92 11.23 -7.85
C GLU A 232 -13.37 10.61 -9.18
N ALA A 233 -12.87 9.42 -9.53
CA ALA A 233 -13.28 8.72 -10.76
C ALA A 233 -13.55 7.24 -10.50
N VAL A 234 -12.54 6.46 -10.11
CA VAL A 234 -12.63 4.99 -10.11
C VAL A 234 -13.75 4.47 -9.20
N TYR A 235 -13.88 5.01 -7.99
CA TYR A 235 -14.89 4.55 -7.01
C TYR A 235 -16.29 5.11 -7.27
N LEU A 236 -16.43 6.10 -8.17
CA LEU A 236 -17.74 6.62 -8.58
C LEU A 236 -18.40 5.75 -9.66
N HIS A 237 -17.65 4.82 -10.26
CA HIS A 237 -18.13 3.96 -11.34
C HIS A 237 -18.01 2.48 -10.98
N GLU A 238 -19.03 1.70 -11.31
CA GLU A 238 -18.92 0.25 -11.35
C GLU A 238 -18.23 -0.18 -12.65
N LEU A 239 -16.89 -0.12 -12.68
CA LEU A 239 -16.09 -0.44 -13.87
C LEU A 239 -16.27 -1.92 -14.25
N GLN A 240 -16.92 -2.17 -15.38
CA GLN A 240 -17.24 -3.51 -15.88
C GLN A 240 -16.01 -4.18 -16.52
N ASP A 241 -15.28 -3.42 -17.33
CA ASP A 241 -14.14 -3.92 -18.11
C ASP A 241 -13.03 -2.86 -18.28
N GLY A 242 -11.96 -3.26 -18.98
CA GLY A 242 -10.82 -2.37 -19.22
C GLY A 242 -11.06 -1.25 -20.21
N PHE A 243 -12.05 -1.35 -21.10
CA PHE A 243 -12.40 -0.27 -22.01
C PHE A 243 -13.08 0.86 -21.26
N GLN A 244 -14.02 0.52 -20.36
CA GLN A 244 -14.65 1.48 -19.48
C GLN A 244 -13.63 2.11 -18.54
N ALA A 245 -12.77 1.31 -17.91
CA ALA A 245 -11.70 1.81 -17.04
C ALA A 245 -10.80 2.80 -17.80
N LYS A 246 -10.37 2.46 -19.01
CA LYS A 246 -9.54 3.33 -19.85
C LYS A 246 -10.23 4.66 -20.16
N ARG A 247 -11.52 4.66 -20.47
CA ARG A 247 -12.27 5.89 -20.76
C ARG A 247 -12.35 6.79 -19.53
N VAL A 248 -12.81 6.25 -18.40
CA VAL A 248 -12.94 6.98 -17.13
C VAL A 248 -11.60 7.58 -16.70
N ILE A 249 -10.52 6.79 -16.76
CA ILE A 249 -9.18 7.24 -16.38
C ILE A 249 -8.66 8.31 -17.35
N LYS A 250 -8.89 8.15 -18.66
CA LYS A 250 -8.51 9.15 -19.66
C LYS A 250 -9.18 10.49 -19.40
N ASP A 251 -10.50 10.47 -19.17
CA ASP A 251 -11.28 11.68 -18.97
C ASP A 251 -10.85 12.39 -17.68
N TRP A 252 -10.63 11.65 -16.60
CA TRP A 252 -10.13 12.21 -15.34
C TRP A 252 -8.70 12.75 -15.45
N ILE A 253 -7.78 12.05 -16.13
CA ILE A 253 -6.40 12.53 -16.31
C ILE A 253 -6.39 13.80 -17.17
N SER A 254 -7.25 13.88 -18.19
CA SER A 254 -7.41 15.09 -19.00
C SER A 254 -7.89 16.26 -18.13
N PHE A 255 -8.91 16.05 -17.31
CA PHE A 255 -9.38 17.03 -16.32
C PHE A 255 -8.25 17.44 -15.36
N TYR A 256 -7.55 16.48 -14.77
CA TYR A 256 -6.44 16.72 -13.83
C TYR A 256 -5.31 17.56 -14.47
N ASN A 257 -4.97 17.32 -15.74
CA ASN A 257 -3.89 18.01 -16.41
C ASN A 257 -4.26 19.43 -16.90
N PHE A 258 -5.52 19.67 -17.28
CA PHE A 258 -5.90 20.85 -18.07
C PHE A 258 -7.03 21.71 -17.49
N ALA A 259 -7.73 21.26 -16.44
CA ALA A 259 -8.77 22.08 -15.84
C ALA A 259 -8.16 23.33 -15.20
N SER A 260 -8.66 24.51 -15.61
CA SER A 260 -8.28 25.82 -15.08
C SER A 260 -8.59 25.98 -13.58
N LEU A 261 -9.56 25.21 -13.08
CA LEU A 261 -9.94 25.09 -11.68
C LEU A 261 -9.14 23.99 -10.96
N ARG A 262 -7.83 23.84 -11.19
CA ARG A 262 -7.00 23.08 -10.26
C ARG A 262 -7.11 23.76 -8.89
N PRO A 263 -7.86 23.22 -7.92
CA PRO A 263 -7.88 23.81 -6.60
C PRO A 263 -6.45 23.69 -6.05
N SER A 264 -6.01 24.66 -5.25
CA SER A 264 -4.70 24.64 -4.56
C SER A 264 -4.45 23.36 -3.73
N PHE A 265 -5.49 22.54 -3.53
CA PHE A 265 -5.42 21.18 -3.01
C PHE A 265 -4.52 20.20 -3.79
N TYR A 266 -4.25 20.43 -5.10
CA TYR A 266 -3.33 19.59 -5.90
C TYR A 266 -1.92 20.17 -6.04
N VAL A 267 -1.70 21.44 -5.66
CA VAL A 267 -0.41 22.12 -5.70
C VAL A 267 -0.13 22.70 -4.32
N VAL A 268 0.63 21.97 -3.50
CA VAL A 268 1.11 22.53 -2.22
C VAL A 268 2.32 23.40 -2.54
N GLU A 269 2.11 24.71 -2.64
CA GLU A 269 3.18 25.67 -2.36
C GLU A 269 3.55 25.56 -0.88
N GLY A 270 4.80 25.17 -0.60
CA GLY A 270 5.44 25.35 0.70
C GLY A 270 4.76 24.71 1.93
N ASN A 271 5.35 23.62 2.42
CA ASN A 271 5.36 23.25 3.85
C ASN A 271 4.05 23.38 4.67
N ARG A 272 2.91 22.92 4.17
CA ARG A 272 1.77 22.60 5.05
C ARG A 272 1.25 21.19 4.81
N PHE A 273 1.62 20.32 5.74
CA PHE A 273 1.06 19.00 5.93
C PHE A 273 -0.15 19.16 6.86
N CYS A 274 -1.34 18.87 6.35
CA CYS A 274 -2.51 18.56 7.16
C CYS A 274 -2.82 17.08 6.95
#